data_AF-A0A4R7SY21-F1
#
_entry.id   AF-A0A4R7SY21-F1
#
_cell.length_a   1.000
_cell.length_b   1.000
_cell.length_c   1.000
_cell.angle_alpha   90.00
_cell.angle_beta   90.00
_cell.angle_gamma   90.00
#
_symmetry.space_group_name_H-M   'P 1'
#
loop_
_entity.id
_entity.type
_entity.pdbx_description
1 polymer ?
#
loop_
_entity_poly.entity_id
_entity_poly.type
_entity_poly.pdbx_seq_one_letter_code
_entity_poly.pdbx_strand_id
1 'polypeptide(L)'
;MSLARPAGRSPLATSPWMTLCPPGTLEIDVRTDDAVVAELEPGLPVLLVDQRPFSRRRLRRLARRLALEIEREVIVLPTLHRPVVLVDDTEPSVRHFWTTIATVPPGLALSALPASALIGLARLLPWSWTGATAPGRVLLGRRP
;
A
#
# COMPACT_ATOMS: atom_id res chain seq x y z
N MET A 1 17.94 32.97 -9.20
CA MET A 1 16.69 32.47 -8.59
C MET A 1 16.22 31.30 -9.43
N SER A 2 16.59 30.08 -9.03
CA SER A 2 16.36 28.87 -9.82
C SER A 2 15.12 28.17 -9.30
N LEU A 3 14.07 28.13 -10.12
CA LEU A 3 12.82 27.44 -9.84
C LEU A 3 13.10 25.93 -9.79
N ALA A 4 12.87 25.32 -8.62
CA ALA A 4 12.85 23.88 -8.48
C ALA A 4 11.83 23.30 -9.48
N ARG A 5 12.27 22.39 -10.35
CA ARG A 5 11.40 21.69 -11.29
C ARG A 5 10.50 20.74 -10.50
N PRO A 6 9.18 20.69 -10.78
CA PRO A 6 8.32 19.69 -10.15
C PRO A 6 8.74 18.30 -10.63
N ALA A 7 9.35 17.53 -9.73
CA ALA A 7 9.78 16.17 -9.99
C ALA A 7 8.57 15.25 -10.11
N GLY A 8 8.53 14.48 -11.20
CA GLY A 8 7.83 13.19 -11.33
C GLY A 8 6.37 13.14 -10.88
N ARG A 9 5.43 13.68 -11.66
CA ARG A 9 4.05 13.16 -11.60
C ARG A 9 4.04 11.74 -12.16
N SER A 10 3.67 10.76 -11.34
CA SER A 10 3.27 9.44 -11.82
C SER A 10 2.14 9.60 -12.85
N PRO A 11 2.19 8.95 -14.03
CA PRO A 11 1.26 9.18 -15.14
C PRO A 11 -0.14 8.58 -14.93
N LEU A 12 -0.43 8.04 -13.74
CA LEU A 12 -1.77 7.60 -13.39
C LEU A 12 -2.60 8.82 -13.01
N ALA A 13 -3.76 8.97 -13.66
CA ALA A 13 -4.85 9.79 -13.12
C ALA A 13 -4.94 9.55 -11.61
N THR A 14 -4.85 10.63 -10.83
CA THR A 14 -4.72 10.67 -9.36
C THR A 14 -5.13 9.36 -8.69
N SER A 15 -4.15 8.61 -8.17
CA SER A 15 -4.40 7.30 -7.57
C SER A 15 -5.56 7.37 -6.58
N PRO A 16 -6.50 6.41 -6.58
CA PRO A 16 -7.80 6.57 -5.91
C PRO A 16 -7.69 6.79 -4.37
N TRP A 17 -6.62 6.32 -3.75
CA TRP A 17 -6.33 6.55 -2.32
C TRP A 17 -5.86 7.97 -2.00
N MET A 18 -5.47 8.77 -2.98
CA MET A 18 -5.13 10.18 -2.78
C MET A 18 -6.32 10.99 -2.25
N THR A 19 -7.55 10.57 -2.55
CA THR A 19 -8.78 11.15 -1.98
C THR A 19 -8.86 10.97 -0.46
N LEU A 20 -8.17 9.97 0.09
CA LEU A 20 -8.09 9.72 1.54
C LEU A 20 -6.95 10.49 2.22
N CYS A 21 -6.14 11.20 1.43
CA CYS A 21 -4.96 11.88 1.90
C CYS A 21 -5.23 13.38 2.08
N PRO A 22 -4.46 14.05 2.96
CA PRO A 22 -4.46 15.50 3.02
C PRO A 22 -4.16 16.13 1.65
N PRO A 23 -4.68 17.33 1.36
CA PRO A 23 -4.34 18.05 0.14
C PRO A 23 -2.84 18.35 0.11
N GLY A 24 -2.23 18.23 -1.08
CA GLY A 24 -0.80 18.46 -1.27
C GLY A 24 0.10 17.27 -0.96
N THR A 25 -0.46 16.09 -0.63
CA THR A 25 0.33 14.86 -0.47
C THR A 25 1.13 14.53 -1.73
N LEU A 26 2.41 14.21 -1.54
CA LEU A 26 3.29 13.74 -2.61
C LEU A 26 3.28 12.22 -2.65
N GLU A 27 2.83 11.64 -3.77
CA GLU A 27 2.92 10.20 -4.02
C GLU A 27 4.27 9.83 -4.64
N ILE A 28 4.95 8.84 -4.08
CA ILE A 28 6.25 8.33 -4.52
C ILE A 28 6.12 6.82 -4.77
N ASP A 29 6.33 6.40 -6.01
CA ASP A 29 6.43 4.98 -6.36
C ASP A 29 7.87 4.49 -6.12
N VAL A 30 8.02 3.58 -5.16
CA VAL A 30 9.33 3.01 -4.75
C VAL A 30 9.98 2.19 -5.86
N ARG A 31 9.27 1.85 -6.95
CA ARG A 31 9.90 1.22 -8.12
C ARG A 31 10.66 2.22 -8.98
N THR A 32 10.21 3.46 -9.02
CA THR A 32 10.55 4.40 -10.09
C THR A 32 11.41 5.56 -9.56
N ASP A 33 11.23 5.93 -8.29
CA ASP A 33 11.80 7.15 -7.71
C ASP A 33 12.86 6.90 -6.63
N ASP A 34 13.96 6.23 -6.99
CA ASP A 34 15.16 6.21 -6.14
C ASP A 34 15.79 7.62 -5.99
N ALA A 35 15.42 8.58 -6.86
CA ALA A 35 16.04 9.90 -6.99
C ALA A 35 15.34 11.05 -6.23
N VAL A 36 14.11 10.87 -5.73
CA VAL A 36 13.30 11.97 -5.10
C VAL A 36 13.67 12.19 -3.62
N VAL A 37 14.64 11.43 -3.11
CA VAL A 37 15.03 11.32 -1.70
C VAL A 37 15.70 12.59 -1.13
N ALA A 38 16.13 13.53 -1.97
CA ALA A 38 17.06 14.58 -1.54
C ALA A 38 16.44 15.77 -0.78
N GLU A 39 15.20 16.19 -1.05
CA GLU A 39 14.64 17.42 -0.47
C GLU A 39 13.12 17.34 -0.25
N LEU A 40 12.69 16.52 0.71
CA LEU A 40 11.32 16.62 1.22
C LEU A 40 11.24 17.78 2.22
N GLU A 41 10.36 18.74 1.94
CA GLU A 41 10.05 19.81 2.88
C GLU A 41 9.50 19.23 4.20
N PRO A 42 9.91 19.77 5.36
CA PRO A 42 9.32 19.41 6.65
C PRO A 42 7.80 19.63 6.64
N GLY A 43 7.06 18.74 7.28
CA GLY A 43 5.60 18.77 7.38
C GLY A 43 4.85 18.31 6.13
N LEU A 44 5.51 18.09 4.99
CA LEU A 44 4.87 17.62 3.77
C LEU A 44 4.36 16.18 3.95
N PRO A 45 3.07 15.89 3.72
CA PRO A 45 2.57 14.53 3.68
C PRO A 45 3.10 13.80 2.45
N VAL A 46 3.67 12.63 2.69
CA VAL A 46 4.29 11.78 1.66
C VAL A 46 3.64 10.41 1.70
N LEU A 47 3.30 9.92 0.52
CA LEU A 47 2.66 8.64 0.33
C LEU A 47 3.59 7.73 -0.49
N LEU A 48 4.15 6.72 0.16
CA LEU A 48 5.03 5.74 -0.48
C LEU A 48 4.19 4.54 -0.95
N VAL A 49 4.34 4.13 -2.21
CA VAL A 49 3.61 2.99 -2.78
C VAL A 49 4.54 1.91 -3.33
N ASP A 50 4.18 0.64 -3.14
CA ASP A 50 4.91 -0.51 -3.70
C ASP A 50 3.97 -1.70 -3.98
N GLN A 51 4.03 -2.24 -5.19
CA GLN A 51 3.20 -3.35 -5.71
C GLN A 51 3.86 -4.74 -5.52
N ARG A 52 5.10 -4.78 -5.01
CA ARG A 52 5.88 -6.03 -4.90
C ARG A 52 5.63 -6.74 -3.57
N PRO A 53 5.72 -8.09 -3.51
CA PRO A 53 5.63 -8.82 -2.26
C PRO A 53 6.73 -8.38 -1.28
N PHE A 54 6.45 -8.48 0.02
CA PHE A 54 7.32 -8.00 1.10
C PHE A 54 7.60 -6.48 1.06
N SER A 55 6.72 -5.72 0.41
CA SER A 55 6.77 -4.25 0.32
C SER A 55 6.83 -3.57 1.67
N ARG A 56 6.19 -4.15 2.69
CA ARG A 56 6.26 -3.68 4.09
C ARG A 56 7.68 -3.36 4.55
N ARG A 57 8.61 -4.30 4.37
CA ARG A 57 10.00 -4.12 4.81
C ARG A 57 10.75 -3.10 3.96
N ARG A 58 10.40 -2.94 2.67
CA ARG A 58 11.02 -1.94 1.79
C ARG A 58 10.49 -0.55 2.12
N LEU A 59 9.17 -0.38 2.21
CA LEU A 59 8.50 0.88 2.56
C LEU A 59 8.97 1.38 3.93
N ARG A 60 9.00 0.54 4.96
CA ARG A 60 9.49 0.93 6.29
C ARG A 60 10.99 1.26 6.32
N ARG A 61 11.80 0.64 5.46
CA ARG A 61 13.22 1.00 5.33
C ARG A 61 13.38 2.35 4.63
N LEU A 62 12.60 2.60 3.58
CA LEU A 62 12.62 3.87 2.88
C LEU A 62 12.09 5.02 3.75
N ALA A 63 10.96 4.82 4.43
CA ALA A 63 10.42 5.78 5.39
C ALA A 63 11.45 6.16 6.47
N ARG A 64 12.17 5.17 7.02
CA ARG A 64 13.27 5.42 7.97
C ARG A 64 14.42 6.21 7.36
N ARG A 65 14.82 5.91 6.11
CA ARG A 65 15.86 6.67 5.39
C ARG A 65 15.45 8.12 5.14
N LEU A 66 14.17 8.36 4.92
CA LEU A 66 13.58 9.67 4.69
C LEU A 66 13.20 10.41 5.98
N ALA A 67 13.47 9.83 7.15
CA ALA A 67 13.05 10.34 8.46
C ALA A 67 11.54 10.64 8.54
N LEU A 68 10.72 9.80 7.89
CA LEU A 68 9.27 9.94 7.94
C LEU A 68 8.70 9.30 9.20
N GLU A 69 7.86 10.05 9.90
CA GLU A 69 6.92 9.53 10.88
C GLU A 69 5.77 8.84 10.14
N ILE A 70 5.59 7.55 10.41
CA ILE A 70 4.57 6.74 9.73
C ILE A 70 3.23 7.01 10.41
N GLU A 71 2.32 7.67 9.71
CA GLU A 71 0.97 7.95 10.19
C GLU A 71 0.04 6.75 9.94
N ARG A 72 0.13 6.16 8.74
CA ARG A 72 -0.77 5.08 8.33
C ARG A 72 -0.11 4.14 7.33
N GLU A 73 -0.33 2.85 7.49
CA GLU A 73 0.08 1.82 6.53
C GLU A 73 -1.16 1.03 6.09
N VAL A 74 -1.37 0.93 4.78
CA VAL A 74 -2.56 0.34 4.17
C VAL A 74 -2.15 -0.71 3.13
N ILE A 75 -2.85 -1.82 3.14
CA ILE A 75 -2.78 -2.90 2.16
C ILE A 75 -3.82 -2.64 1.08
N VAL A 76 -3.39 -2.71 -0.18
CA VAL A 76 -4.26 -2.49 -1.34
C VAL A 76 -4.44 -3.81 -2.07
N LEU A 77 -5.71 -4.20 -2.24
CA LEU A 77 -6.10 -5.47 -2.85
C LEU A 77 -7.02 -5.25 -4.06
N PRO A 78 -6.92 -6.07 -5.12
CA PRO A 78 -5.86 -7.05 -5.36
C PRO A 78 -4.56 -6.41 -5.85
N THR A 79 -4.61 -5.21 -6.46
CA THR A 79 -3.43 -4.51 -6.99
C THR A 79 -3.59 -2.99 -6.82
N LEU A 80 -2.48 -2.23 -6.90
CA LEU A 80 -2.49 -0.76 -6.92
C LEU A 80 -3.14 -0.22 -8.20
N HIS A 81 -3.03 -0.93 -9.33
CA HIS A 81 -3.58 -0.49 -10.62
C HIS A 81 -5.11 -0.66 -10.71
N ARG A 82 -5.65 -1.67 -10.02
CA ARG A 82 -7.08 -1.96 -9.94
C ARG A 82 -7.46 -2.27 -8.49
N PRO A 83 -7.48 -1.26 -7.62
CA PRO A 83 -7.83 -1.45 -6.22
C PRO A 83 -9.33 -1.66 -6.08
N VAL A 84 -9.70 -2.65 -5.28
CA VAL A 84 -11.09 -2.95 -4.90
C VAL A 84 -11.28 -2.73 -3.41
N VAL A 85 -10.28 -3.08 -2.59
CA VAL A 85 -10.34 -2.95 -1.13
C VAL A 85 -9.03 -2.38 -0.60
N LEU A 86 -9.17 -1.49 0.38
CA LEU A 86 -8.09 -0.93 1.19
C LEU A 86 -8.25 -1.45 2.62
N VAL A 87 -7.20 -2.03 3.19
CA VAL A 87 -7.21 -2.62 4.53
C VAL A 87 -6.05 -2.04 5.32
N ASP A 88 -6.30 -1.47 6.50
CA ASP A 88 -5.20 -1.02 7.36
C ASP A 88 -4.27 -2.18 7.74
N ASP A 89 -2.96 -1.96 7.76
CA ASP A 89 -1.95 -2.96 8.13
C ASP A 89 -1.87 -3.18 9.65
N THR A 90 -3.03 -3.36 10.27
CA THR A 90 -3.19 -3.73 11.66
C THR A 90 -3.71 -5.16 11.74
N GLU A 91 -3.34 -5.87 12.81
CA GLU A 91 -3.88 -7.22 13.06
C GLU A 91 -5.41 -7.28 13.06
N PRO A 92 -6.14 -6.41 13.80
CA PRO A 92 -7.61 -6.46 13.81
C PRO A 92 -8.23 -6.22 12.42
N SER A 93 -7.74 -5.25 11.63
CA SER A 93 -8.33 -4.94 10.32
C SER A 93 -8.14 -6.07 9.31
N VAL A 94 -6.95 -6.68 9.27
CA VAL A 94 -6.67 -7.80 8.37
C VAL A 94 -7.43 -9.06 8.79
N ARG A 95 -7.52 -9.33 10.11
CA ARG A 95 -8.33 -10.43 10.63
C ARG A 95 -9.78 -10.27 10.22
N HIS A 96 -10.35 -9.07 10.42
CA HIS A 96 -11.72 -8.75 10.03
C HIS A 96 -11.93 -8.91 8.51
N PHE A 97 -10.98 -8.46 7.68
CA PHE A 97 -11.04 -8.67 6.24
C PHE A 97 -11.18 -10.16 5.89
N TRP A 98 -10.33 -11.02 6.45
CA TRP A 98 -10.35 -12.46 6.15
C TRP A 98 -11.60 -13.19 6.68
N THR A 99 -12.12 -12.79 7.83
CA THR A 99 -13.28 -13.43 8.45
C THR A 99 -14.61 -12.96 7.88
N THR A 100 -14.71 -11.68 7.51
CA THR A 100 -16.00 -11.02 7.24
C THR A 100 -16.14 -10.59 5.78
N ILE A 101 -15.07 -10.13 5.14
CA ILE A 101 -15.14 -9.50 3.80
C ILE A 101 -14.70 -10.47 2.70
N ALA A 102 -13.63 -11.24 2.94
CA ALA A 102 -13.09 -12.20 1.99
C ALA A 102 -14.07 -13.36 1.80
N THR A 103 -14.97 -13.21 0.83
CA THR A 103 -15.93 -14.23 0.41
C THR A 103 -15.56 -14.73 -0.98
N VAL A 104 -15.72 -16.04 -1.20
CA VAL A 104 -15.61 -16.61 -2.55
C VAL A 104 -16.95 -16.35 -3.22
N PRO A 105 -16.99 -15.72 -4.41
CA PRO A 105 -18.25 -15.54 -5.13
C PRO A 105 -18.87 -16.92 -5.41
N PRO A 106 -20.14 -17.18 -5.01
CA PRO A 106 -20.80 -18.44 -5.29
C PRO A 106 -21.08 -18.56 -6.80
N GLY A 107 -20.56 -19.61 -7.46
CA GLY A 107 -20.85 -19.88 -8.88
C GLY A 107 -19.72 -20.46 -9.74
N LEU A 108 -18.48 -20.53 -9.25
CA LEU A 108 -17.33 -21.06 -10.01
C LEU A 108 -17.03 -22.53 -9.61
N ALA A 109 -18.01 -23.41 -9.81
CA ALA A 109 -18.18 -24.65 -9.04
C ALA A 109 -17.11 -25.77 -9.15
N LEU A 110 -16.11 -25.72 -10.04
CA LEU A 110 -15.08 -26.78 -10.14
C LEU A 110 -13.63 -26.26 -10.26
N SER A 111 -13.41 -25.11 -10.91
CA SER A 111 -12.10 -24.45 -10.98
C SER A 111 -11.79 -23.53 -9.79
N ALA A 112 -12.77 -23.26 -8.91
CA ALA A 112 -12.57 -22.43 -7.72
C ALA A 112 -12.12 -23.20 -6.47
N LEU A 113 -12.03 -24.53 -6.49
CA LEU A 113 -11.46 -25.30 -5.37
C LEU A 113 -10.09 -24.78 -4.93
N PRO A 114 -9.10 -24.53 -5.82
CA PRO A 114 -7.83 -23.95 -5.40
C PRO A 114 -7.96 -22.53 -4.87
N ALA A 115 -8.86 -21.70 -5.42
CA ALA A 115 -9.08 -20.34 -4.92
C ALA A 115 -9.72 -20.34 -3.52
N SER A 116 -10.73 -21.19 -3.31
CA SER A 116 -11.38 -21.43 -2.02
C SER A 116 -10.41 -22.01 -1.00
N ALA A 117 -9.55 -22.95 -1.41
CA ALA A 117 -8.51 -23.52 -0.56
C ALA A 117 -7.44 -22.47 -0.22
N LEU A 118 -7.01 -21.62 -1.16
CA LEU A 118 -6.07 -20.53 -0.91
C LEU A 118 -6.65 -19.48 0.04
N ILE A 119 -7.94 -19.14 -0.10
CA ILE A 119 -8.64 -18.23 0.83
C ILE A 119 -8.80 -18.88 2.20
N GLY A 120 -9.14 -20.16 2.27
CA GLY A 120 -9.18 -20.94 3.50
C GLY A 120 -7.81 -21.02 4.19
N LEU A 121 -6.74 -21.24 3.42
CA LEU A 121 -5.37 -21.21 3.91
C LEU A 121 -5.03 -19.81 4.42
N ALA A 122 -5.35 -18.76 3.65
CA ALA A 122 -5.08 -17.37 4.04
C ALA A 122 -5.82 -16.96 5.33
N ARG A 123 -6.99 -17.56 5.60
CA ARG A 123 -7.71 -17.40 6.88
C ARG A 123 -7.00 -18.08 8.06
N LEU A 124 -6.26 -19.16 7.81
CA LEU A 124 -5.51 -19.91 8.82
C LEU A 124 -4.07 -19.42 8.99
N LEU A 125 -3.52 -18.74 7.97
CA LEU A 125 -2.16 -18.24 8.02
C LEU A 125 -2.04 -17.06 8.99
N PRO A 126 -0.91 -16.97 9.72
CA PRO A 126 -0.63 -15.83 10.59
C PRO A 126 -0.70 -14.51 9.82
N TRP A 127 -1.29 -13.49 10.45
CA TRP A 127 -1.35 -12.11 9.96
C TRP A 127 -0.03 -11.61 9.37
N SER A 128 1.10 -11.99 9.99
CA SER A 128 2.44 -11.57 9.59
C SER A 128 2.81 -12.07 8.20
N TRP A 129 2.26 -13.20 7.76
CA TRP A 129 2.52 -13.79 6.45
C TRP A 129 1.57 -13.26 5.38
N THR A 130 0.27 -13.23 5.65
CA THR A 130 -0.72 -12.74 4.67
C THR A 130 -0.58 -11.23 4.44
N GLY A 131 -0.32 -10.47 5.51
CA GLY A 131 0.02 -9.07 5.39
C GLY A 131 1.31 -8.86 4.59
N ALA A 132 2.40 -9.57 4.92
CA ALA A 132 3.69 -9.35 4.27
C ALA A 132 3.73 -9.75 2.79
N THR A 133 2.92 -10.72 2.39
CA THR A 133 2.84 -11.21 0.99
C THR A 133 1.84 -10.43 0.15
N ALA A 134 1.03 -9.56 0.75
CA ALA A 134 0.08 -8.76 0.02
C ALA A 134 0.78 -7.91 -1.06
N PRO A 135 0.27 -7.92 -2.29
CA PRO A 135 0.94 -7.32 -3.44
C PRO A 135 0.99 -5.80 -3.35
N GLY A 136 -0.13 -5.12 -3.08
CA GLY A 136 -0.17 -3.65 -3.00
C GLY A 136 -0.01 -3.13 -1.57
N ARG A 137 0.88 -2.16 -1.35
CA ARG A 137 0.97 -1.40 -0.11
C ARG A 137 1.15 0.08 -0.35
N VAL A 138 0.56 0.85 0.56
CA VAL A 138 0.60 2.30 0.61
C VAL A 138 0.97 2.70 2.04
N LEU A 139 1.95 3.57 2.19
CA LEU A 139 2.40 4.10 3.48
C LEU A 139 2.31 5.62 3.43
N LEU A 140 1.46 6.18 4.27
CA LEU A 140 1.37 7.61 4.51
C LEU A 140 2.25 7.98 5.70
N GLY A 141 3.09 8.99 5.51
CA GLY A 141 3.89 9.56 6.57
C GLY A 141 4.21 11.02 6.33
N ARG A 142 4.80 11.66 7.34
CA ARG A 142 5.26 13.05 7.26
C ARG A 142 6.68 13.14 7.77
N ARG A 143 7.44 14.07 7.20
CA ARG A 143 8.70 14.47 7.81
C ARG A 143 8.38 15.47 8.94
N PRO A 144 8.88 15.26 10.17
CA PRO A 144 8.71 16.23 11.24
C PRO A 144 9.45 17.53 10.96
#